data_AF-A0A9D8HRV9-F1
#
_entry.id   AF-A0A9D8HRV9-F1
#
_cell.length_a   1.000
_cell.length_b   1.000
_cell.length_c   1.000
_cell.angle_alpha   90.00
_cell.angle_beta   90.00
_cell.angle_gamma   90.00
#
_symmetry.space_group_name_H-M   'P 1'
#
loop_
_entity.id
_entity.type
_entity.pdbx_description
1 polymer ?
#
loop_
_entity_poly.entity_id
_entity_poly.type
_entity_poly.pdbx_seq_one_letter_code
_entity_poly.pdbx_strand_id
1 'polypeptide(L)'
;MDDKKTLRYKIQADRDSIPLKERLKKTKIIADKLLKLPEYRDCKTLLIYHPFRSELDTTIIIKKAQKQGKKIILPRVCSGGLKLYFIENLKTQG
;
A
#
# COMPACT_ATOMS: atom_id res chain seq x y z
N MET A 1 -3.42 -0.55 -30.64
CA MET A 1 -3.17 -1.25 -29.37
C MET A 1 -2.36 -0.28 -28.53
N ASP A 2 -2.95 0.29 -27.46
CA ASP A 2 -2.23 1.26 -26.64
C ASP A 2 -0.96 0.62 -26.07
N ASP A 3 0.18 1.29 -26.22
CA ASP A 3 1.42 0.81 -25.62
C ASP A 3 1.35 0.88 -24.08
N LYS A 4 2.19 0.10 -23.39
CA LYS A 4 2.20 0.02 -21.92
C LYS A 4 2.39 1.39 -21.25
N LYS A 5 3.03 2.34 -21.93
CA LYS A 5 3.33 3.67 -21.40
C LYS A 5 2.06 4.53 -21.42
N THR A 6 1.35 4.54 -22.55
CA THR A 6 0.09 5.26 -22.74
C THR A 6 -0.99 4.79 -21.76
N LEU A 7 -1.17 3.47 -21.61
CA LEU A 7 -2.11 2.92 -20.64
C LEU A 7 -1.76 3.31 -19.19
N ARG A 8 -0.46 3.29 -18.84
CA ARG A 8 0.00 3.66 -17.50
C ARG A 8 -0.30 5.12 -17.18
N TYR A 9 -0.08 6.04 -18.12
CA TYR A 9 -0.41 7.45 -17.93
C TYR A 9 -1.90 7.66 -17.73
N LYS A 10 -2.73 7.00 -18.54
CA LYS A 10 -4.19 7.08 -18.41
C LYS A 10 -4.67 6.62 -17.03
N ILE A 11 -4.22 5.44 -16.58
CA ILE A 11 -4.60 4.89 -15.25
C ILE A 11 -4.11 5.80 -14.11
N GLN A 12 -2.93 6.42 -14.23
CA GLN A 12 -2.43 7.37 -13.23
C GLN A 12 -3.30 8.63 -13.18
N ALA A 13 -3.61 9.23 -14.34
CA ALA A 13 -4.47 10.41 -14.42
C ALA A 13 -5.88 10.13 -13.87
N ASP A 14 -6.47 8.99 -14.23
CA ASP A 14 -7.78 8.57 -13.72
C ASP A 14 -7.76 8.45 -12.20
N ARG A 15 -6.72 7.84 -11.62
CA ARG A 15 -6.56 7.73 -10.16
C ARG A 15 -6.32 9.07 -9.48
N ASP A 16 -5.51 9.94 -10.08
CA ASP A 16 -5.21 11.28 -9.56
C ASP A 16 -6.48 12.15 -9.56
N SER A 17 -7.40 11.92 -10.49
CA SER A 17 -8.69 12.63 -10.55
C SER A 17 -9.69 12.22 -9.46
N ILE A 18 -9.47 11.10 -8.75
CA ILE A 18 -10.41 10.61 -7.73
C ILE A 18 -10.35 11.54 -6.51
N PRO A 19 -11.49 12.14 -6.09
CA PRO A 19 -11.51 13.01 -4.92
C PRO A 19 -11.03 12.31 -3.65
N LEU A 20 -10.32 13.04 -2.79
CA LEU A 20 -9.75 12.49 -1.55
C LEU A 20 -10.79 11.74 -0.70
N LYS A 21 -12.00 12.29 -0.56
CA LYS A 21 -13.11 11.64 0.18
C LYS A 21 -13.45 10.26 -0.36
N GLU A 22 -13.53 10.12 -1.69
CA GLU A 22 -13.82 8.85 -2.34
C GLU A 22 -12.63 7.89 -2.27
N ARG A 23 -11.39 8.40 -2.40
CA ARG A 23 -10.17 7.60 -2.17
C ARG A 23 -10.14 7.01 -0.76
N LEU A 24 -10.48 7.79 0.26
CA LEU A 24 -10.52 7.33 1.65
C LEU A 24 -11.61 6.28 1.87
N LYS A 25 -12.80 6.45 1.28
CA LYS A 25 -13.86 5.43 1.33
C LYS A 25 -13.41 4.12 0.69
N LYS A 26 -12.88 4.17 -0.53
CA LYS A 26 -12.35 3.00 -1.26
C LYS A 26 -11.22 2.33 -0.47
N THR A 27 -10.34 3.14 0.14
CA THR A 27 -9.25 2.65 0.98
C THR A 27 -9.77 1.82 2.15
N LYS A 28 -10.77 2.32 2.88
CA LYS A 28 -11.38 1.58 4.00
C LYS A 28 -11.98 0.25 3.55
N ILE A 29 -12.71 0.25 2.43
CA ILE A 29 -13.33 -0.97 1.89
C ILE A 29 -12.27 -2.01 1.52
N ILE A 30 -11.21 -1.59 0.82
CA ILE A 30 -10.14 -2.50 0.39
C ILE A 30 -9.38 -3.04 1.59
N ALA A 31 -9.06 -2.18 2.56
CA ALA A 31 -8.42 -2.60 3.80
C ALA A 31 -9.27 -3.62 4.56
N ASP A 32 -10.56 -3.37 4.74
CA ASP A 32 -11.46 -4.31 5.42
C ASP A 32 -11.52 -5.68 4.73
N LYS A 33 -11.59 -5.70 3.39
CA LYS A 33 -11.53 -6.95 2.62
C LYS A 33 -10.22 -7.70 2.87
N LEU A 34 -9.07 -7.02 2.77
CA LEU A 34 -7.76 -7.63 3.00
C LEU A 34 -7.65 -8.21 4.42
N LEU A 35 -8.10 -7.48 5.45
CA LEU A 35 -8.04 -7.91 6.84
C LEU A 35 -8.93 -9.13 7.15
N LYS A 36 -9.91 -9.41 6.28
CA LYS A 36 -10.81 -10.57 6.40
C LYS A 36 -10.29 -11.81 5.69
N LEU A 37 -9.29 -11.68 4.81
CA LEU A 37 -8.70 -12.81 4.09
C LEU A 37 -7.99 -13.77 5.06
N PRO A 38 -8.20 -15.10 4.94
CA PRO A 38 -7.46 -16.11 5.71
C PRO A 38 -5.94 -15.92 5.59
N GLU A 39 -5.45 -15.63 4.39
CA GLU A 39 -4.02 -15.43 4.11
C GLU A 39 -3.44 -14.27 4.92
N TYR A 40 -4.21 -13.19 5.08
CA TYR A 40 -3.79 -12.09 5.95
C TYR A 40 -3.84 -12.49 7.43
N ARG A 41 -4.90 -13.19 7.86
CA ARG A 41 -5.08 -13.58 9.27
C ARG A 41 -3.95 -14.50 9.73
N ASP A 42 -3.58 -15.46 8.90
CA ASP A 42 -2.62 -16.52 9.22
C ASP A 42 -1.16 -16.09 9.01
N CYS A 43 -0.91 -14.99 8.28
CA CYS A 43 0.46 -14.55 8.05
C CYS A 43 1.15 -14.02 9.32
N LYS A 44 2.42 -14.40 9.51
CA LYS A 44 3.28 -13.82 10.55
C LYS A 44 4.06 -12.61 10.05
N THR A 45 4.28 -12.54 8.73
CA THR A 45 5.07 -11.52 8.06
C THR A 45 4.29 -10.98 6.87
N LEU A 46 4.18 -9.65 6.77
CA LEU A 46 3.47 -8.94 5.72
C LEU A 46 4.46 -8.06 4.92
N LEU A 47 4.68 -8.41 3.66
CA LEU A 47 5.32 -7.52 2.68
C LEU A 47 4.23 -6.63 2.07
N ILE A 48 4.37 -5.31 2.20
CA ILE A 48 3.44 -4.32 1.66
C ILE A 48 4.24 -3.12 1.14
N TYR A 49 3.66 -2.29 0.27
CA TYR A 49 4.31 -1.06 -0.18
C TYR A 49 3.90 0.13 0.70
N HIS A 50 4.74 1.17 0.76
CA HIS A 50 4.38 2.45 1.36
C HIS A 50 3.64 3.29 0.32
N PRO A 51 2.48 3.89 0.65
CA PRO A 51 1.64 4.51 -0.36
C PRO A 51 2.34 5.70 -1.02
N PHE A 52 2.22 5.80 -2.35
CA PHE A 52 2.76 6.91 -3.12
C PHE A 52 1.66 7.62 -3.92
N ARG A 53 1.61 8.96 -3.86
CA ARG A 53 0.63 9.81 -4.59
C ARG A 53 -0.83 9.37 -4.40
N SER A 54 -1.50 9.02 -5.50
CA SER A 54 -2.91 8.63 -5.54
C SER A 54 -3.17 7.16 -5.22
N GLU A 55 -2.16 6.41 -4.80
CA GLU A 55 -2.31 5.00 -4.47
C GLU A 55 -3.29 4.77 -3.31
N LEU A 56 -3.70 3.51 -3.18
CA LEU A 56 -4.36 3.04 -1.97
C LEU A 56 -3.44 3.34 -0.78
N ASP A 57 -3.99 4.05 0.21
CA ASP A 57 -3.28 4.34 1.44
C ASP A 57 -3.19 3.06 2.30
N THR A 58 -2.07 2.37 2.19
CA THR A 58 -1.78 1.13 2.93
C THR A 58 -1.40 1.39 4.38
N THR A 59 -1.28 2.64 4.84
CA THR A 59 -0.89 2.94 6.23
C THR A 59 -1.87 2.38 7.25
N ILE A 60 -3.15 2.29 6.90
CA ILE A 60 -4.17 1.68 7.77
C ILE A 60 -3.94 0.17 7.97
N ILE A 61 -3.51 -0.52 6.92
CA ILE A 61 -3.17 -1.96 6.95
C ILE A 61 -1.89 -2.15 7.77
N ILE A 62 -0.86 -1.34 7.51
CA ILE A 62 0.41 -1.37 8.24
C ILE A 62 0.17 -1.19 9.74
N LYS A 63 -0.58 -0.14 10.14
CA LYS A 63 -0.91 0.12 11.56
C LYS A 63 -1.67 -1.04 12.19
N LYS A 64 -2.61 -1.67 11.47
CA LYS A 64 -3.37 -2.82 11.97
C LYS A 64 -2.47 -4.05 12.15
N ALA A 65 -1.60 -4.33 11.19
CA ALA A 65 -0.65 -5.43 11.24
C ALA A 65 0.35 -5.28 12.40
N GLN A 66 0.86 -4.06 12.64
CA GLN A 66 1.72 -3.77 13.81
C GLN A 66 1.00 -4.04 15.13
N LYS A 67 -0.24 -3.55 15.27
CA LYS A 67 -1.07 -3.81 16.47
C LYS A 67 -1.37 -5.29 16.68
N GLN A 68 -1.33 -6.10 15.63
CA GLN A 68 -1.54 -7.55 15.69
C GLN A 68 -0.22 -8.32 15.89
N GLY A 69 0.91 -7.65 16.09
CA GLY A 69 2.21 -8.28 16.30
C GLY A 69 2.80 -8.94 15.04
N LYS A 70 2.28 -8.60 13.85
CA LYS A 70 2.82 -9.12 12.58
C LYS A 70 4.12 -8.37 12.23
N LYS A 71 5.10 -9.09 11.69
CA LYS A 71 6.32 -8.49 11.13
C LYS A 71 5.98 -7.80 9.81
N ILE A 72 6.48 -6.59 9.60
CA ILE A 72 6.20 -5.82 8.38
C ILE A 72 7.48 -5.63 7.60
N ILE A 73 7.38 -5.80 6.28
CA ILE A 73 8.43 -5.50 5.32
C ILE A 73 7.90 -4.42 4.37
N LEU A 74 8.66 -3.33 4.18
CA LEU A 74 8.43 -2.38 3.09
C LEU A 74 9.59 -2.41 2.09
N PRO A 75 9.31 -2.30 0.79
CA PRO A 75 10.30 -2.06 -0.23
C PRO A 75 10.71 -0.59 -0.26
N ARG A 76 12.01 -0.32 -0.44
CA ARG A 76 12.56 1.00 -0.73
C ARG A 76 13.34 0.93 -2.03
N VAL A 77 13.07 1.89 -2.91
CA VAL A 77 13.83 2.06 -4.15
C VAL A 77 15.18 2.71 -3.82
N CYS A 78 16.26 2.10 -4.26
CA CYS A 78 17.64 2.61 -4.12
C CYS A 78 18.30 2.68 -5.50
N SER A 79 19.39 3.44 -5.62
CA SER A 79 20.24 3.47 -6.82
C SER A 79 20.81 2.06 -7.06
N GLY A 80 20.18 1.30 -7.94
CA GLY A 80 20.56 -0.08 -8.25
C GLY A 80 19.50 -1.15 -7.94
N GLY A 81 18.33 -0.80 -7.41
CA GLY A 81 17.22 -1.74 -7.30
C GLY A 81 16.27 -1.54 -6.12
N LEU A 82 15.49 -2.58 -5.83
CA LEU A 82 14.53 -2.63 -4.74
C LEU A 82 15.13 -3.35 -3.54
N LYS A 83 15.21 -2.68 -2.39
CA LYS A 83 15.66 -3.28 -1.12
C LYS A 83 14.49 -3.44 -0.16
N LEU A 84 14.44 -4.56 0.55
CA LEU A 84 13.39 -4.87 1.52
C LEU A 84 13.88 -4.60 2.94
N TYR A 85 13.04 -3.96 3.75
CA TYR A 85 13.37 -3.60 5.13
C TYR A 85 12.28 -4.05 6.09
N PHE A 86 12.68 -4.71 7.18
CA PHE A 86 11.80 -4.90 8.34
C PHE A 86 11.60 -3.59 9.07
N ILE A 87 10.40 -3.42 9.63
CA ILE A 87 10.00 -2.15 10.25
C ILE A 87 9.33 -2.42 11.56
N GLU A 88 9.91 -1.83 12.59
CA GLU A 88 9.43 -1.95 13.96
C GLU A 88 8.40 -0.84 14.23
N ASN A 89 8.66 0.37 13.75
CA ASN A 89 7.80 1.53 13.95
C ASN A 89 7.69 2.36 12.67
N LEU A 90 6.46 2.61 12.21
CA LEU A 90 6.23 3.51 11.09
C LEU A 90 6.20 4.95 11.62
N LYS A 91 7.34 5.63 11.62
CA LYS A 91 7.36 7.09 11.79
C LYS A 91 6.97 7.70 10.45
N THR A 92 5.91 8.51 10.42
CA THR A 92 5.62 9.37 9.28
C THR A 92 6.83 10.27 9.05
N GLN A 93 7.44 10.20 7.87
CA GLN A 93 8.39 11.24 7.47
C GLN A 93 7.57 12.50 7.27
N GLY A 94 7.87 13.53 8.08
CA GLY A 94 7.29 14.86 7.96
C GLY A 94 7.80 15.59 6.74
#